data_AF-A0A7L3NA96-F1
#
_entry.id   AF-A0A7L3NA96-F1
#
_cell.length_a   1.000
_cell.length_b   1.000
_cell.length_c   1.000
_cell.angle_alpha   90.00
_cell.angle_beta   90.00
_cell.angle_gamma   90.00
#
_symmetry.space_group_name_H-M   'P 1'
#
loop_
_entity.id
_entity.type
_entity.pdbx_description
1 polymer ?
#
loop_
_entity_poly.entity_id
_entity_poly.type
_entity_poly.pdbx_seq_one_letter_code
_entity_poly.pdbx_strand_id
1 'polypeptide(L)'
;HNLEMKHLPGADPELVLLSHRYEELERISLSDMTRDEINQLVQDLGFYRKETPDAPVPEEFQFAPARPLPTLLPHQAPAGGSKTPPDRDQGKHPDL
;
A
#
# COMPACT_ATOMS: atom_id res chain seq x y z
N HIS A 1 9.14 1.87 2.25
CA HIS A 1 8.99 2.55 3.56
C HIS A 1 8.68 1.49 4.62
N ASN A 2 8.82 1.77 5.92
CA ASN A 2 8.61 0.81 7.03
C ASN A 2 9.68 -0.29 7.23
N LEU A 3 10.82 -0.20 6.55
CA LEU A 3 11.98 -1.05 6.82
C LEU A 3 13.12 -0.18 7.36
N GLU A 4 13.63 -0.53 8.54
CA GLU A 4 14.75 0.16 9.20
C GLU A 4 15.87 -0.84 9.47
N MET A 5 17.10 -0.48 9.10
CA MET A 5 18.29 -1.27 9.44
C MET A 5 18.87 -0.78 10.76
N LYS A 6 18.90 -1.66 11.76
CA LYS A 6 19.58 -1.41 13.05
C LYS A 6 20.85 -2.24 13.11
N HIS A 7 21.98 -1.58 13.34
CA HIS A 7 23.27 -2.24 13.50
C HIS A 7 23.52 -2.54 14.98
N LEU A 8 23.55 -3.82 15.34
CA LEU A 8 23.89 -4.28 16.69
C LEU A 8 25.25 -5.02 16.65
N PRO A 9 26.26 -4.56 17.39
CA PRO A 9 27.60 -5.15 17.33
C PRO A 9 27.59 -6.58 17.91
N GLY A 10 28.08 -7.55 17.14
CA GLY A 10 28.21 -8.94 17.57
C GLY A 10 26.92 -9.75 17.54
N ALA A 11 25.83 -9.21 16.99
CA ALA A 11 24.60 -9.95 16.74
C ALA A 11 24.55 -10.42 15.28
N ASP A 12 23.95 -11.58 15.08
CA ASP A 12 23.57 -12.07 13.74
C ASP A 12 22.53 -11.15 13.09
N PRO A 13 22.56 -10.95 11.77
CA PRO A 13 21.53 -10.18 11.08
C PRO A 13 20.19 -10.91 11.15
N GLU A 14 19.17 -10.23 11.65
CA GLU A 14 17.80 -10.75 11.77
C GLU A 14 16.80 -9.72 11.23
N LEU A 15 15.76 -10.20 10.55
CA LEU A 15 14.59 -9.41 10.18
C LEU A 15 13.52 -9.59 11.26
N VAL A 16 13.18 -8.51 11.94
CA VAL A 16 12.13 -8.49 12.97
C VAL A 16 10.91 -7.78 12.40
N LEU A 17 9.78 -8.48 12.31
CA LEU A 17 8.50 -7.91 11.89
C LEU A 17 7.79 -7.35 13.10
N LEU A 18 7.53 -6.04 13.07
CA LEU A 18 6.82 -5.33 14.12
C LEU A 18 5.41 -5.00 13.68
N SER A 19 4.45 -5.13 14.60
CA SER A 19 3.09 -4.64 14.41
C SER A 19 3.06 -3.10 14.43
N HIS A 20 1.91 -2.51 14.07
CA HIS A 20 1.68 -1.08 14.22
C HIS A 20 1.81 -0.57 15.67
N ARG A 21 1.82 -1.48 16.67
CA ARG A 21 2.03 -1.19 18.09
C ARG A 21 3.45 -1.47 18.57
N TYR A 22 4.39 -1.73 17.65
CA TYR A 22 5.76 -2.13 17.96
C TYR A 22 5.86 -3.47 18.71
N GLU A 23 4.89 -4.37 18.53
CA GLU A 23 4.96 -5.73 19.05
C GLU A 23 5.67 -6.63 18.04
N GLU A 24 6.61 -7.47 18.49
CA GLU A 24 7.27 -8.47 17.64
C GLU A 24 6.24 -9.52 17.20
N LEU A 25 5.98 -9.56 15.89
CA LEU A 25 5.12 -10.55 15.27
C LEU A 25 5.93 -11.79 14.88
N GLU A 26 7.08 -11.57 14.25
CA GLU A 26 7.91 -12.64 13.70
C GLU A 26 9.38 -12.22 13.66
N ARG A 27 10.28 -13.19 13.79
CA ARG A 27 11.72 -12.99 13.69
C ARG A 27 12.34 -14.02 12.76
N ILE A 28 13.03 -13.55 11.73
CA ILE A 28 13.60 -14.36 10.66
C ILE A 28 15.12 -14.13 10.64
N SER A 29 15.91 -15.21 10.78
CA SER A 29 17.37 -15.13 10.71
C SER A 29 17.83 -14.92 9.27
N LEU A 30 18.68 -13.91 9.04
CA LEU A 30 19.19 -13.57 7.72
C LEU A 30 20.61 -14.11 7.46
N SER A 31 21.27 -14.71 8.47
CA SER A 31 22.67 -15.16 8.39
C SER A 31 22.94 -16.11 7.23
N ASP A 32 22.00 -16.99 6.90
CA ASP A 32 22.14 -17.97 5.81
C ASP A 32 21.60 -17.46 4.46
N MET A 33 20.97 -16.28 4.44
CA MET A 33 20.31 -15.74 3.25
C MET A 33 21.23 -14.78 2.49
N THR A 34 21.18 -14.88 1.17
CA THR A 34 21.81 -13.92 0.27
C THR A 34 20.98 -12.64 0.19
N ARG A 35 21.60 -11.55 -0.25
CA ARG A 35 20.92 -10.26 -0.47
C ARG A 35 19.68 -10.41 -1.36
N ASP A 36 19.74 -11.26 -2.38
CA ASP A 36 18.64 -11.48 -3.31
C ASP A 36 17.47 -12.22 -2.65
N GLU A 37 17.75 -13.22 -1.80
CA GLU A 37 16.74 -13.91 -1.00
C GLU A 37 16.09 -12.96 0.02
N ILE A 38 16.89 -12.12 0.68
CA ILE A 38 16.37 -11.10 1.60
C ILE A 38 15.45 -10.12 0.85
N ASN A 39 15.84 -9.68 -0.35
CA ASN A 39 15.00 -8.79 -1.16
C ASN A 39 13.69 -9.48 -1.57
N GLN A 40 13.71 -10.76 -1.91
CA GLN A 40 12.49 -11.51 -2.24
C GLN A 40 11.59 -11.66 -1.02
N LEU A 41 12.14 -12.05 0.14
CA LEU A 41 11.40 -12.17 1.39
C LEU A 41 10.67 -10.87 1.73
N VAL A 42 11.37 -9.74 1.66
CA VAL A 42 10.80 -8.41 1.94
C VAL A 42 9.67 -8.07 0.95
N GLN A 43 9.82 -8.42 -0.32
CA GLN A 43 8.76 -8.23 -1.33
C GLN A 43 7.56 -9.15 -1.09
N ASP A 44 7.78 -10.42 -0.73
CA ASP A 44 6.73 -11.40 -0.42
C ASP A 44 5.91 -11.01 0.81
N LEU A 45 6.56 -10.40 1.80
CA LEU A 45 5.91 -9.78 2.96
C LEU A 45 5.07 -8.54 2.58
N GLY A 46 5.19 -8.06 1.35
CA GLY A 46 4.45 -6.92 0.82
C GLY A 46 5.12 -5.57 1.08
N PHE A 47 6.40 -5.53 1.45
CA PHE A 47 7.09 -4.25 1.59
C PHE A 47 7.40 -3.65 0.22
N TYR A 48 6.99 -2.40 0.04
CA TYR A 48 7.31 -1.65 -1.16
C TYR A 48 8.71 -1.03 -1.09
N ARG A 49 9.53 -1.38 -2.08
CA ARG A 49 10.82 -0.73 -2.34
C ARG A 49 10.60 0.52 -3.19
N LYS A 50 10.95 1.68 -2.65
CA LYS A 50 10.96 2.93 -3.41
C LYS A 50 12.15 2.97 -4.38
N GLU A 51 11.95 3.55 -5.56
CA GLU A 51 13.02 3.75 -6.54
C GLU A 51 14.09 4.71 -6.03
N THR A 52 13.67 5.79 -5.37
CA THR A 52 14.55 6.76 -4.72
C THR A 52 14.07 7.06 -3.29
N PRO A 53 14.94 7.56 -2.40
CA PRO A 53 14.55 7.94 -1.04
C PRO A 53 13.43 8.98 -1.01
N ASP A 54 13.43 9.91 -1.96
CA ASP A 54 12.45 11.01 -2.07
C ASP A 54 11.24 10.67 -2.96
N ALA A 55 11.24 9.52 -3.64
CA ALA A 55 10.10 9.12 -4.47
C ALA A 55 8.85 8.91 -3.59
N PRO A 56 7.67 9.38 -4.05
CA PRO A 56 6.42 9.11 -3.37
C PRO A 56 6.11 7.61 -3.43
N VAL A 57 5.50 7.09 -2.36
CA VAL A 57 4.95 5.73 -2.36
C VAL A 57 3.59 5.77 -3.05
N PRO A 58 3.30 4.87 -4.03
CA PRO A 58 1.98 4.77 -4.63
C PRO A 58 0.89 4.55 -3.58
N GLU A 59 -0.32 5.05 -3.81
CA GLU A 59 -1.44 4.92 -2.85
C GLU A 59 -1.71 3.47 -2.45
N GLU A 60 -1.52 2.53 -3.39
CA GLU A 60 -1.65 1.08 -3.19
C GLU A 60 -0.69 0.53 -2.12
N PHE A 61 0.47 1.15 -1.95
CA PHE A 61 1.53 0.71 -1.03
C PHE A 61 1.73 1.63 0.17
N GLN A 62 0.93 2.68 0.34
CA GLN A 62 1.08 3.62 1.46
C GLN A 62 0.98 2.93 2.82
N PHE A 63 0.09 1.95 2.93
CA PHE A 63 -0.10 1.18 4.17
C PHE A 63 0.73 -0.10 4.20
N ALA A 64 1.31 -0.50 3.06
CA ALA A 64 2.02 -1.76 2.94
C ALA A 64 3.23 -1.82 3.90
N PRO A 65 3.51 -2.99 4.50
CA PRO A 65 2.80 -4.27 4.35
C PRO A 65 1.49 -4.38 5.16
N ALA A 66 1.20 -3.41 6.04
CA ALA A 66 -0.04 -3.43 6.81
C ALA A 66 -1.24 -3.26 5.86
N ARG A 67 -2.27 -4.09 6.05
CA ARG A 67 -3.48 -3.95 5.25
C ARG A 67 -4.12 -2.59 5.57
N PRO A 68 -4.49 -1.79 4.56
CA PRO A 68 -5.31 -0.61 4.81
C PRO A 68 -6.58 -1.07 5.51
N LEU A 69 -6.99 -0.34 6.54
CA LEU A 69 -8.29 -0.56 7.17
C LEU A 69 -9.35 -0.47 6.06
N PRO A 70 -10.35 -1.38 6.01
CA PRO A 70 -11.35 -1.43 4.94
C PRO A 70 -12.16 -0.12 4.79
N THR A 71 -12.03 0.82 5.72
CA THR A 71 -12.67 2.13 5.72
C THR A 71 -12.04 3.16 4.79
N LEU A 72 -10.87 2.90 4.18
CA LEU A 72 -10.15 3.88 3.34
C LEU A 72 -10.21 3.61 1.84
N LEU A 73 -11.03 2.66 1.37
CA LEU A 73 -11.31 2.58 -0.06
C LEU A 73 -11.87 3.93 -0.50
N PRO A 74 -11.20 4.71 -1.36
CA PRO A 74 -11.89 5.73 -2.11
C PRO A 74 -12.96 4.96 -2.85
N HIS A 75 -14.21 5.30 -2.59
CA HIS A 75 -15.32 4.87 -3.41
C HIS A 75 -14.86 5.08 -4.84
N GLN A 76 -14.62 3.98 -5.56
CA GLN A 76 -14.46 4.03 -7.00
C GLN A 76 -15.82 4.49 -7.50
N ALA A 77 -16.01 5.81 -7.56
CA ALA A 77 -17.06 6.42 -8.33
C ALA A 77 -16.88 5.84 -9.73
N PRO A 78 -17.92 5.21 -10.31
CA PRO A 78 -17.81 4.75 -11.68
C PRO A 78 -17.60 6.02 -12.53
N ALA A 79 -16.38 6.19 -13.03
CA ALA A 79 -16.07 7.10 -14.11
C ALA A 79 -16.76 6.57 -15.37
N GLY A 80 -18.06 6.83 -15.47
CA GLY A 80 -18.90 6.55 -16.62
C GLY A 80 -19.35 7.86 -17.26
N GLY A 81 -18.59 8.31 -18.26
CA GLY A 81 -19.13 9.06 -19.38
C GLY A 81 -19.50 10.52 -19.14
N SER A 82 -18.57 11.40 -19.50
CA SER A 82 -18.89 12.70 -20.06
C SER A 82 -19.81 12.54 -21.30
N LYS A 83 -21.09 12.92 -21.19
CA LYS A 83 -21.86 13.50 -22.31
C LYS A 83 -23.15 14.17 -21.83
N THR A 84 -23.09 15.50 -21.82
CA THR A 84 -24.11 16.46 -22.28
C THR A 84 -25.58 16.19 -21.89
N PRO A 85 -26.24 17.07 -21.11
CA PRO A 85 -27.70 17.10 -21.11
C PRO A 85 -28.18 17.63 -22.47
N PRO A 86 -29.08 16.94 -23.20
CA PRO A 86 -29.67 17.54 -24.39
C PRO A 86 -30.65 18.64 -23.95
N ASP A 87 -30.46 19.80 -24.55
CA ASP A 87 -31.36 20.95 -24.52
C ASP A 87 -32.75 20.55 -25.06
N ARG A 88 -33.78 20.81 -24.23
CA ARG A 88 -35.10 21.35 -24.60
C ARG A 88 -35.97 20.55 -25.58
N ASP A 89 -37.04 19.96 -25.03
CA ASP A 89 -38.30 19.78 -25.76
C ASP A 89 -39.45 20.46 -25.00
N GLN A 90 -40.02 21.49 -25.63
CA GLN A 90 -41.26 22.14 -25.20
C GLN A 90 -42.43 21.23 -25.56
N GLY A 91 -43.07 20.63 -24.55
CA GLY A 91 -44.18 19.70 -24.79
C GLY A 91 -45.23 19.76 -23.69
N LYS A 92 -46.13 20.74 -23.82
CA LYS A 92 -47.55 20.76 -23.40
C LYS A 92 -47.94 20.06 -22.08
N HIS A 93 -48.49 20.85 -21.17
CA HIS A 93 -49.42 20.40 -20.14
C HIS A 93 -50.82 20.17 -20.78
N PRO A 94 -51.36 18.93 -20.78
CA PRO A 94 -52.80 18.72 -20.70
C PRO A 94 -53.12 18.02 -19.36
N ASP A 95 -53.94 18.69 -18.54
CA ASP A 95 -55.34 18.34 -18.25
C ASP A 95 -55.47 17.31 -17.11
N LEU A 96 -55.88 17.77 -15.92
CA LEU A 96 -57.26 17.60 -15.44
C LEU A 96 -57.51 18.45 -14.18
#